data_AF-E4ZRR6-F1
#
_entry.id   AF-E4ZRR6-F1
#
_cell.length_a   1.000
_cell.length_b   1.000
_cell.length_c   1.000
_cell.angle_alpha   90.00
_cell.angle_beta   90.00
_cell.angle_gamma   90.00
#
_symmetry.space_group_name_H-M   'P 1'
#
loop_
_entity.id
_entity.type
_entity.pdbx_description
1 polymer ?
#
loop_
_entity_poly.entity_id
_entity_poly.type
_entity_poly.pdbx_seq_one_letter_code
_entity_poly.pdbx_strand_id
1 'polypeptide(L)'
;MPTLSILIRSPKSPRQSHFVCNIVPASTHIPATPWEPRISSELCHDELKARIRRRGTRRACDPCSVRKVRCDGNQPCSRCEAASWECTYLKTHGKSGPKGPRRTTEAAIRRLQERSKSTHEDSRSNSEASFDAASPVTAEFPYIEPFPSLSKPDLEVKGWPDGVSPIPPSVTSEPQRISISCISQYLEIYQTRGYGIWPVVDTETLVARLLTHPDDLEAYALATAICAAIVSQFSIDVQPGSPVEGHYRVSSGTFESEAKKARNESDHMENVTIYSLLGSFFLHVYSANVGRMHVSTVLLGEAITKAHMVGLHKTLYYKSMTPEQTQHALRIYWLLFITERAHSLQHDVPTMLKRAPDLAPLENLNDGSVTPAFVQLCRLFNILDVTITADPGTARNALTLAQKQLSCDEASLSLENELQRADITMTQQWMRIFLWQHALNVTKMSSEHQNEEFSFSFPAKVAQTVLSNLSSLSRQSIEAHGPGMESKLFDVANSLADVMMIMPSMNHESHFGIGPRDLIHSLSQVLAGFRGGNPAVIGILQEKLDTLGLSHGSPQKLLELSSPEEEREEWHDRTVSTPSSFPKFTDRSPESPNFPTSLSMDGNY
;
A
#
# COMPACT_ATOMS: atom_id res chain seq x y z
N MET A 1 9.41 8.03 41.60
CA MET A 1 9.51 7.28 40.33
C MET A 1 9.62 8.28 39.18
N PRO A 2 10.55 8.11 38.24
CA PRO A 2 10.70 9.04 37.12
C PRO A 2 9.65 8.80 36.04
N THR A 3 8.84 9.81 35.74
CA THR A 3 7.88 9.79 34.62
C THR A 3 8.63 9.89 33.29
N LEU A 4 8.65 8.81 32.50
CA LEU A 4 9.22 8.82 31.14
C LEU A 4 8.44 9.79 30.24
N SER A 5 8.98 10.98 30.04
CA SER A 5 8.45 11.97 29.11
C SER A 5 9.11 11.78 27.75
N ILE A 6 8.61 10.80 26.98
CA ILE A 6 9.09 10.53 25.61
C ILE A 6 8.71 11.72 24.71
N LEU A 7 9.67 12.60 24.48
CA LEU A 7 9.46 13.88 23.81
C LEU A 7 9.60 13.71 22.29
N ILE A 8 8.62 13.04 21.67
CA ILE A 8 8.52 12.86 20.22
C ILE A 8 8.47 14.26 19.56
N ARG A 9 9.46 14.58 18.74
CA ARG A 9 9.49 15.84 17.99
C ARG A 9 8.63 15.71 16.74
N SER A 10 7.62 16.59 16.60
CA SER A 10 6.79 16.67 15.41
C SER A 10 7.64 16.86 14.13
N PRO A 11 7.37 16.11 13.05
CA PRO A 11 8.01 16.36 11.77
C PRO A 11 7.54 17.70 11.19
N LYS A 12 8.47 18.49 10.64
CA LYS A 12 8.11 19.69 9.87
C LYS A 12 7.85 19.29 8.42
N SER A 13 6.56 19.21 8.08
CA SER A 13 5.97 18.77 6.80
C SER A 13 6.02 17.24 6.54
N PRO A 14 4.99 16.66 5.88
CA PRO A 14 4.88 15.23 5.64
C PRO A 14 5.61 14.84 4.34
N ARG A 15 6.69 14.06 4.47
CA ARG A 15 7.22 13.18 3.43
C ARG A 15 7.93 12.00 4.10
N GLN A 16 7.55 10.78 3.71
CA GLN A 16 8.12 9.49 4.14
C GLN A 16 7.78 9.07 5.57
N SER A 17 6.74 8.25 5.69
CA SER A 17 6.31 7.50 6.88
C SER A 17 7.24 6.32 7.26
N HIS A 18 8.55 6.56 7.32
CA HIS A 18 9.50 5.61 7.92
C HIS A 18 9.87 6.06 9.34
N PHE A 19 9.43 5.33 10.37
CA PHE A 19 9.75 5.59 11.78
C PHE A 19 11.20 5.24 12.14
N VAL A 20 12.16 6.09 11.74
CA VAL A 20 13.58 5.94 12.13
C VAL A 20 13.83 6.63 13.47
N CYS A 21 13.69 5.88 14.57
CA CYS A 21 13.89 6.37 15.93
C CYS A 21 15.38 6.60 16.27
N ASN A 22 15.90 7.80 16.00
CA ASN A 22 17.27 8.19 16.34
C ASN A 22 17.39 8.64 17.81
N ILE A 23 18.03 7.82 18.65
CA ILE A 23 18.26 8.10 20.08
C ILE A 23 19.60 8.82 20.28
N VAL A 24 19.60 9.88 21.11
CA VAL A 24 20.80 10.49 21.69
C VAL A 24 20.52 10.79 23.18
N PRO A 25 21.38 10.34 24.13
CA PRO A 25 21.15 10.58 25.55
C PRO A 25 21.35 12.05 25.95
N ALA A 26 20.63 12.50 26.98
CA ALA A 26 20.64 13.88 27.47
C ALA A 26 21.27 13.99 28.87
N SER A 27 21.93 15.12 29.14
CA SER A 27 22.59 15.40 30.43
C SER A 27 22.13 16.72 31.06
N THR A 28 21.41 16.59 32.20
CA THR A 28 21.34 17.50 33.37
C THR A 28 20.96 18.98 33.22
N HIS A 29 20.06 19.43 34.11
CA HIS A 29 19.61 20.81 34.32
C HIS A 29 20.67 21.74 34.95
N ILE A 30 20.50 23.07 34.80
CA ILE A 30 20.31 24.06 35.91
C ILE A 30 19.94 25.45 35.30
N PRO A 31 19.24 26.37 36.01
CA PRO A 31 18.31 27.31 35.34
C PRO A 31 18.60 28.82 35.43
N ALA A 32 17.94 29.57 34.53
CA ALA A 32 17.34 30.90 34.65
C ALA A 32 18.04 32.07 35.39
N THR A 33 18.09 33.24 34.71
CA THR A 33 17.45 34.49 35.19
C THR A 33 17.34 35.53 34.05
N PRO A 34 16.40 36.49 34.08
CA PRO A 34 16.16 37.43 32.98
C PRO A 34 16.51 38.91 33.30
N TRP A 35 16.85 39.70 32.28
CA TRP A 35 16.40 41.10 32.16
C TRP A 35 16.61 41.66 30.73
N GLU A 36 15.69 42.55 30.34
CA GLU A 36 15.79 43.53 29.23
C GLU A 36 16.06 44.92 29.89
N PRO A 37 16.53 46.00 29.19
CA PRO A 37 15.82 46.50 27.99
C PRO A 37 16.57 47.41 26.95
N ARG A 38 15.95 47.53 25.75
CA ARG A 38 15.71 48.77 24.93
C ARG A 38 16.82 49.57 24.21
N ILE A 39 16.41 50.09 23.03
CA ILE A 39 16.81 51.36 22.33
C ILE A 39 18.21 51.39 21.68
N SER A 40 18.45 51.92 20.46
CA SER A 40 17.64 52.14 19.23
C SER A 40 18.59 52.45 18.02
N SER A 41 18.04 52.65 16.81
CA SER A 41 18.48 53.56 15.68
C SER A 41 19.96 54.01 15.52
N GLU A 42 20.59 54.13 14.33
CA GLU A 42 20.21 53.97 12.90
C GLU A 42 21.47 54.17 11.99
N LEU A 43 21.42 53.75 10.70
CA LEU A 43 22.21 54.23 9.52
C LEU A 43 23.78 54.17 9.56
N CYS A 44 24.46 53.49 8.62
CA CYS A 44 24.92 53.94 7.27
C CYS A 44 25.94 55.11 7.26
N HIS A 45 27.01 55.16 6.44
CA HIS A 45 27.45 54.35 5.28
C HIS A 45 29.01 54.37 5.13
N ASP A 46 29.58 53.45 4.32
CA ASP A 46 30.91 53.44 3.64
C ASP A 46 32.23 53.68 4.44
N GLU A 47 33.15 52.71 4.50
CA GLU A 47 34.20 52.39 3.49
C GLU A 47 35.18 53.55 3.18
N LEU A 48 36.51 53.39 3.32
CA LEU A 48 37.35 52.72 2.29
C LEU A 48 38.86 52.68 2.69
N LYS A 49 39.55 51.55 2.40
CA LYS A 49 41.04 51.31 2.46
C LYS A 49 41.68 51.23 3.88
N ALA A 50 42.72 50.41 4.14
CA ALA A 50 43.27 49.28 3.36
C ALA A 50 44.23 48.36 4.17
N ARG A 51 44.17 47.05 3.87
CA ARG A 51 45.27 46.04 3.82
C ARG A 51 46.20 45.82 5.05
N ILE A 52 46.11 44.62 5.64
CA ILE A 52 47.19 43.64 5.95
C ILE A 52 46.56 42.49 6.78
N ARG A 53 46.67 41.18 6.48
CA ARG A 53 47.23 40.39 5.36
C ARG A 53 46.22 39.28 5.02
N ARG A 54 46.09 38.89 3.74
CA ARG A 54 45.32 37.69 3.34
C ARG A 54 46.17 36.43 3.58
N ARG A 55 45.69 35.49 4.41
CA ARG A 55 45.99 34.05 4.29
C ARG A 55 44.70 33.33 3.88
N GLY A 56 44.83 32.12 3.33
CA GLY A 56 43.77 31.42 2.60
C GLY A 56 42.45 31.24 3.35
N THR A 57 41.37 31.03 2.58
CA THR A 57 39.98 30.82 3.06
C THR A 57 39.93 29.98 4.33
N ARG A 58 39.70 30.62 5.48
CA ARG A 58 39.64 29.94 6.77
C ARG A 58 38.51 28.90 6.75
N ARG A 59 38.86 27.66 7.11
CA ARG A 59 37.91 26.59 7.42
C ARG A 59 36.93 27.11 8.49
N ALA A 60 35.66 26.69 8.45
CA ALA A 60 34.75 26.94 9.56
C ALA A 60 35.19 26.13 10.80
N CYS A 61 35.04 26.71 11.99
CA CYS A 61 35.19 25.97 13.25
C CYS A 61 34.12 24.87 13.35
N ASP A 62 34.36 23.87 14.19
CA ASP A 62 33.49 22.69 14.29
C ASP A 62 32.05 23.05 14.72
N PRO A 63 31.79 23.96 15.68
CA PRO A 63 30.42 24.40 15.99
C PRO A 63 29.70 25.08 14.81
N CYS A 64 30.37 25.98 14.07
CA CYS A 64 29.76 26.62 12.91
C CYS A 64 29.55 25.64 11.74
N SER A 65 30.49 24.71 11.55
CA SER A 65 30.41 23.67 10.53
C SER A 65 29.23 22.72 10.78
N VAL A 66 29.07 22.22 12.01
CA VAL A 66 27.95 21.36 12.43
C VAL A 66 26.61 22.09 12.27
N ARG A 67 26.54 23.38 12.64
CA ARG A 67 25.34 24.21 12.46
C ARG A 67 25.10 24.67 11.02
N LYS A 68 26.01 24.38 10.08
CA LYS A 68 25.99 24.87 8.69
C LYS A 68 25.91 26.41 8.57
N VAL A 69 26.44 27.16 9.54
CA VAL A 69 26.44 28.63 9.54
C VAL A 69 27.82 29.19 9.19
N ARG A 70 27.86 30.33 8.47
CA ARG A 70 29.11 30.95 7.98
C ARG A 70 30.02 31.39 9.14
N CYS A 71 31.10 30.69 9.40
CA CYS A 71 32.12 31.12 10.36
C CYS A 71 32.82 32.41 9.87
N ASP A 72 33.01 33.36 10.78
CA ASP A 72 33.90 34.52 10.65
C ASP A 72 35.39 34.13 10.69
N GLY A 73 35.70 33.04 11.41
CA GLY A 73 37.04 32.45 11.47
C GLY A 73 37.97 33.11 12.47
N ASN A 74 37.47 33.90 13.42
CA ASN A 74 38.25 34.32 14.59
C ASN A 74 38.44 33.16 15.59
N GLN A 75 39.21 33.39 16.66
CA GLN A 75 39.42 32.46 17.77
C GLN A 75 39.33 33.21 19.10
N PRO A 76 38.21 33.09 19.86
CA PRO A 76 36.98 32.41 19.49
C PRO A 76 36.30 33.07 18.26
N CYS A 77 35.46 32.31 17.55
CA CYS A 77 34.66 32.87 16.47
C CYS A 77 33.49 33.68 17.05
N SER A 78 33.07 34.77 16.43
CA SER A 78 32.06 35.66 17.03
C SER A 78 30.71 34.97 17.27
N ARG A 79 30.35 33.93 16.49
CA ARG A 79 29.16 33.08 16.77
C ARG A 79 29.40 31.96 17.78
N CYS A 80 30.65 31.64 18.08
CA CYS A 80 31.05 30.71 19.11
C CYS A 80 30.93 31.42 20.46
N GLU A 81 31.52 32.61 20.53
CA GLU A 81 31.46 33.57 21.63
C GLU A 81 30.03 34.01 21.96
N ALA A 82 29.29 34.59 21.01
CA ALA A 82 27.93 35.08 21.23
C ALA A 82 26.87 34.00 21.55
N ALA A 83 27.23 32.72 21.49
CA ALA A 83 26.36 31.61 21.90
C ALA A 83 27.01 30.71 22.97
N SER A 84 28.18 31.09 23.52
CA SER A 84 28.93 30.37 24.55
C SER A 84 29.34 28.93 24.20
N TRP A 85 29.84 28.68 22.98
CA TRP A 85 30.37 27.38 22.54
C TRP A 85 31.87 27.42 22.32
N GLU A 86 32.55 26.35 22.73
CA GLU A 86 34.00 26.18 22.55
C GLU A 86 34.39 26.20 21.05
N CYS A 87 35.25 27.13 20.66
CA CYS A 87 35.60 27.38 19.26
C CYS A 87 36.68 26.41 18.72
N THR A 88 36.35 25.12 18.68
CA THR A 88 37.27 24.06 18.25
C THR A 88 37.40 23.93 16.72
N TYR A 89 38.53 23.36 16.29
CA TYR A 89 38.86 23.03 14.89
C TYR A 89 39.44 21.60 14.79
N LEU A 90 39.21 20.78 15.83
CA LEU A 90 39.84 19.49 16.10
C LEU A 90 39.32 18.37 15.19
N LYS A 91 38.10 18.51 14.65
CA LYS A 91 37.47 17.46 13.83
C LYS A 91 38.27 17.26 12.55
N THR A 92 38.87 16.09 12.38
CA THR A 92 39.47 15.68 11.10
C THR A 92 38.35 15.22 10.17
N HIS A 93 38.11 15.92 9.05
CA HIS A 93 37.25 15.37 8.01
C HIS A 93 37.99 14.19 7.36
N GLY A 94 37.40 13.00 7.47
CA GLY A 94 37.88 11.83 6.71
C GLY A 94 37.95 12.18 5.23
N LYS A 95 39.04 11.77 4.56
CA LYS A 95 39.20 11.98 3.12
C LYS A 95 38.07 11.24 2.41
N SER A 96 37.11 11.98 1.83
CA SER A 96 36.19 11.39 0.87
C SER A 96 37.03 10.73 -0.24
N GLY A 97 36.66 9.51 -0.63
CA GLY A 97 37.27 8.85 -1.80
C GLY A 97 37.18 9.73 -3.05
N PRO A 98 37.96 9.41 -4.11
CA PRO A 98 38.01 10.21 -5.33
C PRO A 98 36.59 10.44 -5.86
N LYS A 99 36.14 11.70 -5.83
CA LYS A 99 34.82 12.05 -6.33
C LYS A 99 34.80 11.73 -7.82
N GLY A 100 33.87 10.86 -8.22
CA GLY A 100 33.69 10.48 -9.62
C GLY A 100 33.45 11.69 -10.53
N PRO A 101 33.54 11.51 -11.85
CA PRO A 101 33.35 12.59 -12.81
C PRO A 101 32.08 13.39 -12.51
N ARG A 102 32.14 14.73 -12.62
CA ARG A 102 30.93 15.55 -12.49
C ARG A 102 29.91 15.08 -13.55
N ARG A 103 28.60 15.20 -13.28
CA ARG A 103 27.53 14.80 -14.23
C ARG A 103 27.72 15.37 -15.65
N THR A 104 28.34 16.54 -15.80
CA THR A 104 28.72 17.12 -17.10
C THR A 104 29.84 16.36 -17.80
N THR A 105 30.85 15.90 -17.06
CA THR A 105 31.93 15.02 -17.54
C THR A 105 31.41 13.61 -17.83
N GLU A 106 30.53 13.07 -16.99
CA GLU A 106 29.87 11.78 -17.24
C GLU A 106 29.04 11.81 -18.54
N ALA A 107 28.24 12.85 -18.75
CA ALA A 107 27.49 13.05 -19.99
C ALA A 107 28.41 13.26 -21.21
N ALA A 108 29.57 13.90 -21.04
CA ALA A 108 30.56 14.04 -22.11
C ALA A 108 31.24 12.69 -22.45
N ILE A 109 31.49 11.84 -21.45
CA ILE A 109 32.03 10.48 -21.64
C ILE A 109 31.02 9.60 -22.38
N ARG A 110 29.72 9.61 -21.99
CA ARG A 110 28.67 8.89 -22.73
C ARG A 110 28.61 9.34 -24.19
N ARG A 111 28.55 10.65 -24.45
CA ARG A 111 28.54 11.20 -25.82
C ARG A 111 29.76 10.82 -26.66
N LEU A 112 30.94 10.68 -26.03
CA LEU A 112 32.14 10.14 -26.69
C LEU A 112 32.01 8.64 -27.00
N GLN A 113 31.42 7.86 -26.09
CA GLN A 113 31.21 6.42 -26.24
C GLN A 113 30.10 6.09 -27.26
N GLU A 114 28.98 6.82 -27.26
CA GLU A 114 27.98 6.78 -28.32
C GLU A 114 28.63 7.10 -29.68
N ARG A 115 29.41 8.19 -29.77
CA ARG A 115 30.10 8.58 -31.00
C ARG A 115 31.13 7.55 -31.48
N SER A 116 31.78 6.80 -30.58
CA SER A 116 32.68 5.70 -30.97
C SER A 116 31.95 4.41 -31.38
N LYS A 117 30.68 4.23 -30.97
CA LYS A 117 29.83 3.12 -31.43
C LYS A 117 29.26 3.40 -32.82
N SER A 118 28.80 4.63 -33.07
CA SER A 118 28.25 5.02 -34.38
C SER A 118 29.29 5.07 -35.51
N THR A 119 30.59 5.01 -35.22
CA THR A 119 31.68 5.02 -36.22
C THR A 119 32.14 3.63 -36.67
N HIS A 120 31.40 2.56 -36.37
CA HIS A 120 31.88 1.19 -36.59
C HIS A 120 31.04 0.31 -37.54
N GLU A 121 29.87 0.76 -37.99
CA GLU A 121 29.04 0.02 -38.96
C GLU A 121 28.98 0.69 -40.35
N ASP A 122 28.80 2.01 -40.44
CA ASP A 122 28.80 2.71 -41.73
C ASP A 122 30.20 3.13 -42.20
N SER A 123 30.83 2.26 -42.99
CA SER A 123 32.07 2.58 -43.74
C SER A 123 32.14 1.87 -45.10
N ARG A 124 31.34 2.39 -46.04
CA ARG A 124 31.53 2.32 -47.51
C ARG A 124 30.72 3.46 -48.15
N SER A 125 31.32 4.65 -48.28
CA SER A 125 31.93 5.13 -49.54
C SER A 125 30.91 5.77 -50.49
N ASN A 126 30.70 7.09 -50.42
CA ASN A 126 31.24 8.13 -51.34
C ASN A 126 30.45 8.24 -52.67
N SER A 127 30.16 9.39 -53.30
CA SER A 127 30.59 10.82 -53.24
C SER A 127 29.53 11.66 -54.04
N GLU A 128 29.45 12.99 -54.22
CA GLU A 128 30.11 14.27 -53.82
C GLU A 128 29.19 15.44 -54.32
N ALA A 129 29.35 16.77 -54.09
CA ALA A 129 30.26 17.63 -53.31
C ALA A 129 29.63 19.03 -53.04
N SER A 130 30.16 19.73 -52.03
CA SER A 130 30.44 21.19 -51.89
C SER A 130 29.66 22.27 -52.69
N PHE A 131 29.11 23.30 -52.01
CA PHE A 131 29.80 24.60 -51.76
C PHE A 131 28.93 25.63 -50.95
N ASP A 132 29.59 26.35 -50.02
CA ASP A 132 29.47 27.77 -49.61
C ASP A 132 28.14 28.59 -49.69
N ALA A 133 27.83 29.54 -48.79
CA ALA A 133 28.48 30.00 -47.55
C ALA A 133 27.57 30.96 -46.72
N ALA A 134 28.10 31.38 -45.55
CA ALA A 134 27.75 32.58 -44.77
C ALA A 134 26.46 32.60 -43.89
N SER A 135 26.64 33.22 -42.72
CA SER A 135 25.63 33.75 -41.79
C SER A 135 25.93 35.25 -41.63
N PRO A 136 24.99 36.15 -41.22
CA PRO A 136 24.61 36.24 -39.80
C PRO A 136 23.21 36.81 -39.43
N VAL A 137 22.58 36.18 -38.41
CA VAL A 137 21.99 36.83 -37.19
C VAL A 137 20.72 37.72 -37.25
N THR A 138 19.91 37.59 -36.18
CA THR A 138 18.85 38.48 -35.59
C THR A 138 17.36 38.47 -36.03
N ALA A 139 16.51 38.40 -34.98
CA ALA A 139 15.21 39.08 -34.76
C ALA A 139 13.89 38.56 -35.38
N GLU A 140 13.14 37.82 -34.54
CA GLU A 140 11.70 37.98 -34.17
C GLU A 140 10.60 38.28 -35.23
N PHE A 141 9.69 37.29 -35.42
CA PHE A 141 8.19 37.32 -35.37
C PHE A 141 7.34 38.48 -36.01
N PRO A 142 6.03 38.28 -36.38
CA PRO A 142 5.18 37.07 -36.38
C PRO A 142 4.23 36.84 -37.63
N TYR A 143 3.41 35.77 -37.57
CA TYR A 143 1.98 35.67 -38.01
C TYR A 143 1.55 35.23 -39.45
N ILE A 144 0.67 34.20 -39.48
CA ILE A 144 -0.38 33.79 -40.46
C ILE A 144 -0.04 33.35 -41.92
N GLU A 145 -0.26 32.04 -42.19
CA GLU A 145 -1.20 31.36 -43.15
C GLU A 145 -1.59 31.97 -44.54
N PRO A 146 -2.10 31.16 -45.52
CA PRO A 146 -1.72 29.81 -46.00
C PRO A 146 -1.81 29.69 -47.57
N PHE A 147 -2.15 28.49 -48.10
CA PHE A 147 -2.47 28.11 -49.52
C PHE A 147 -1.31 27.90 -50.53
N PRO A 148 -1.53 27.18 -51.67
CA PRO A 148 -2.69 26.36 -52.09
C PRO A 148 -2.35 24.89 -52.47
N SER A 149 -3.41 24.11 -52.79
CA SER A 149 -3.34 22.77 -53.40
C SER A 149 -3.19 22.83 -54.94
N LEU A 150 -2.63 21.78 -55.55
CA LEU A 150 -2.72 21.51 -57.00
C LEU A 150 -2.79 19.99 -57.29
N SER A 151 -3.39 19.63 -58.42
CA SER A 151 -4.00 18.30 -58.68
C SER A 151 -3.15 17.31 -59.50
N LYS A 152 -3.63 16.06 -59.58
CA LYS A 152 -3.18 14.96 -60.46
C LYS A 152 -3.09 15.36 -61.96
N PRO A 153 -2.43 14.54 -62.79
CA PRO A 153 -3.22 13.63 -63.64
C PRO A 153 -2.79 12.15 -63.57
N ASP A 154 -3.62 11.27 -64.13
CA ASP A 154 -3.50 9.80 -64.11
C ASP A 154 -2.72 9.23 -65.33
N LEU A 155 -2.33 7.95 -65.29
CA LEU A 155 -1.78 7.20 -66.44
C LEU A 155 -1.97 5.68 -66.26
N GLU A 156 -2.27 4.95 -67.34
CA GLU A 156 -2.86 3.61 -67.26
C GLU A 156 -2.31 2.60 -68.31
N VAL A 157 -2.12 1.34 -67.89
CA VAL A 157 -1.97 0.05 -68.63
C VAL A 157 -0.75 -0.22 -69.56
N LYS A 158 -0.27 -1.49 -69.48
CA LYS A 158 0.54 -2.33 -70.41
C LYS A 158 2.08 -2.31 -70.24
N GLY A 159 2.79 -3.44 -70.00
CA GLY A 159 2.35 -4.78 -69.53
C GLY A 159 3.29 -5.96 -69.88
N TRP A 160 3.24 -7.03 -69.06
CA TRP A 160 3.81 -8.40 -69.25
C TRP A 160 5.36 -8.57 -69.16
N PRO A 161 5.89 -9.77 -68.80
CA PRO A 161 5.53 -10.59 -67.62
C PRO A 161 6.76 -11.23 -66.90
N ASP A 162 6.46 -12.11 -65.94
CA ASP A 162 7.29 -13.18 -65.35
C ASP A 162 8.53 -12.83 -64.48
N GLY A 163 8.46 -13.29 -63.22
CA GLY A 163 9.49 -13.09 -62.19
C GLY A 163 9.01 -13.52 -60.80
N VAL A 164 8.45 -14.72 -60.67
CA VAL A 164 7.79 -15.17 -59.43
C VAL A 164 8.79 -15.33 -58.28
N SER A 165 8.54 -14.65 -57.17
CA SER A 165 9.15 -14.95 -55.87
C SER A 165 8.17 -14.59 -54.75
N PRO A 166 7.61 -15.57 -54.02
CA PRO A 166 6.56 -15.34 -53.04
C PRO A 166 7.16 -14.78 -51.74
N ILE A 167 7.24 -13.46 -51.63
CA ILE A 167 7.29 -12.80 -50.33
C ILE A 167 5.88 -12.95 -49.73
N PRO A 168 5.70 -13.66 -48.60
CA PRO A 168 4.40 -13.69 -47.94
C PRO A 168 4.08 -12.28 -47.46
N PRO A 169 2.87 -11.74 -47.70
CA PRO A 169 2.49 -10.45 -47.14
C PRO A 169 2.57 -10.57 -45.61
N SER A 170 3.34 -9.69 -44.98
CA SER A 170 3.34 -9.56 -43.53
C SER A 170 1.95 -9.07 -43.12
N VAL A 171 1.07 -10.01 -42.75
CA VAL A 171 -0.23 -9.70 -42.17
C VAL A 171 0.05 -8.97 -40.87
N THR A 172 -0.03 -7.63 -40.92
CA THR A 172 -0.18 -6.79 -39.74
C THR A 172 -1.56 -7.10 -39.17
N SER A 173 -1.65 -8.19 -38.41
CA SER A 173 -2.83 -8.50 -37.62
C SER A 173 -3.02 -7.33 -36.66
N GLU A 174 -4.05 -6.52 -36.91
CA GLU A 174 -4.53 -5.59 -35.89
C GLU A 174 -4.77 -6.40 -34.60
N PRO A 175 -4.38 -5.88 -33.43
CA PRO A 175 -4.61 -6.58 -32.17
C PRO A 175 -6.11 -6.76 -31.98
N GLN A 176 -6.59 -7.98 -32.24
CA GLN A 176 -8.01 -8.33 -32.18
C GLN A 176 -8.52 -8.07 -30.76
N ARG A 177 -9.65 -7.36 -30.66
CA ARG A 177 -10.36 -7.18 -29.38
C ARG A 177 -10.56 -8.54 -28.72
N ILE A 178 -10.38 -8.61 -27.40
CA ILE A 178 -10.62 -9.82 -26.61
C ILE A 178 -12.10 -10.19 -26.77
N SER A 179 -12.39 -11.45 -27.10
CA SER A 179 -13.76 -11.86 -27.39
C SER A 179 -14.67 -11.73 -26.16
N ILE A 180 -15.94 -11.36 -26.38
CA ILE A 180 -16.93 -11.20 -25.29
C ILE A 180 -17.10 -12.53 -24.52
N SER A 181 -16.98 -13.68 -25.21
CA SER A 181 -16.97 -15.01 -24.58
C SER A 181 -15.80 -15.19 -23.59
N CYS A 182 -14.59 -14.72 -23.91
CA CYS A 182 -13.46 -14.74 -22.99
C CYS A 182 -13.66 -13.77 -21.82
N ILE A 183 -14.20 -12.57 -22.07
CA ILE A 183 -14.51 -11.58 -21.03
C ILE A 183 -15.55 -12.11 -20.04
N SER A 184 -16.60 -12.78 -20.54
CA SER A 184 -17.70 -13.31 -19.73
C SER A 184 -17.22 -14.30 -18.65
N GLN A 185 -16.22 -15.14 -18.94
CA GLN A 185 -15.62 -16.07 -17.98
C GLN A 185 -14.98 -15.36 -16.78
N TYR A 186 -14.30 -14.23 -17.00
CA TYR A 186 -13.72 -13.44 -15.92
C TYR A 186 -14.75 -12.56 -15.21
N LEU A 187 -15.85 -12.17 -15.88
CA LEU A 187 -16.99 -11.52 -15.25
C LEU A 187 -17.79 -12.49 -14.37
N GLU A 188 -17.91 -13.77 -14.73
CA GLU A 188 -18.47 -14.81 -13.87
C GLU A 188 -17.63 -14.95 -12.57
N ILE A 189 -16.31 -14.98 -12.69
CA ILE A 189 -15.40 -14.97 -11.52
C ILE A 189 -15.57 -13.69 -10.68
N TYR A 190 -15.82 -12.53 -11.30
CA TYR A 190 -16.22 -11.33 -10.56
C TYR A 190 -17.56 -11.55 -9.84
N GLN A 191 -18.59 -12.10 -10.49
CA GLN A 191 -19.89 -12.30 -9.86
C GLN A 191 -19.81 -13.27 -8.66
N THR A 192 -19.09 -14.39 -8.78
CA THR A 192 -18.94 -15.38 -7.69
C THR A 192 -18.03 -14.91 -6.56
N ARG A 193 -16.96 -14.14 -6.84
CA ARG A 193 -15.89 -13.84 -5.86
C ARG A 193 -15.59 -12.35 -5.67
N GLY A 194 -15.68 -11.55 -6.73
CA GLY A 194 -15.38 -10.11 -6.71
C GLY A 194 -16.52 -9.23 -6.19
N TYR A 195 -17.78 -9.58 -6.46
CA TYR A 195 -18.96 -8.78 -6.10
C TYR A 195 -19.06 -8.58 -4.58
N GLY A 196 -18.71 -9.59 -3.78
CA GLY A 196 -18.68 -9.48 -2.31
C GLY A 196 -17.66 -8.48 -1.76
N ILE A 197 -16.67 -8.07 -2.57
CA ILE A 197 -15.66 -7.06 -2.24
C ILE A 197 -16.03 -5.70 -2.89
N TRP A 198 -16.55 -5.73 -4.12
CA TRP A 198 -16.88 -4.56 -4.93
C TRP A 198 -18.31 -4.65 -5.51
N PRO A 199 -19.37 -4.49 -4.71
CA PRO A 199 -20.76 -4.76 -5.13
C PRO A 199 -21.34 -3.63 -6.01
N VAL A 200 -20.74 -3.35 -7.17
CA VAL A 200 -21.01 -2.14 -7.98
C VAL A 200 -21.19 -2.38 -9.48
N VAL A 201 -21.10 -3.61 -9.98
CA VAL A 201 -21.35 -3.94 -11.39
C VAL A 201 -22.34 -5.10 -11.49
N ASP A 202 -23.41 -4.90 -12.25
CA ASP A 202 -24.26 -6.00 -12.73
C ASP A 202 -23.60 -6.63 -13.96
N THR A 203 -23.15 -7.88 -13.82
CA THR A 203 -22.49 -8.62 -14.90
C THR A 203 -23.42 -9.07 -16.01
N GLU A 204 -24.69 -9.36 -15.69
CA GLU A 204 -25.67 -9.82 -16.67
C GLU A 204 -26.05 -8.66 -17.59
N THR A 205 -26.35 -7.49 -17.02
CA THR A 205 -26.58 -6.24 -17.77
C THR A 205 -25.33 -5.83 -18.58
N LEU A 206 -24.12 -5.96 -18.02
CA LEU A 206 -22.88 -5.63 -18.73
C LEU A 206 -22.62 -6.56 -19.92
N VAL A 207 -22.77 -7.88 -19.75
CA VAL A 207 -22.62 -8.86 -20.83
C VAL A 207 -23.71 -8.68 -21.89
N ALA A 208 -24.96 -8.42 -21.48
CA ALA A 208 -26.05 -8.12 -22.41
C ALA A 208 -25.75 -6.87 -23.26
N ARG A 209 -25.29 -5.77 -22.64
CA ARG A 209 -24.88 -4.52 -23.34
C ARG A 209 -23.77 -4.77 -24.35
N LEU A 210 -22.77 -5.60 -24.02
CA LEU A 210 -21.69 -5.98 -24.95
C LEU A 210 -22.20 -6.82 -26.13
N LEU A 211 -23.15 -7.74 -25.90
CA LEU A 211 -23.72 -8.60 -26.94
C LEU A 211 -24.68 -7.85 -27.87
N THR A 212 -25.43 -6.86 -27.38
CA THR A 212 -26.29 -6.02 -28.23
C THR A 212 -25.53 -4.90 -28.93
N HIS A 213 -24.42 -4.41 -28.35
CA HIS A 213 -23.61 -3.32 -28.89
C HIS A 213 -22.10 -3.66 -28.88
N PRO A 214 -21.61 -4.47 -29.84
CA PRO A 214 -20.20 -4.90 -29.88
C PRO A 214 -19.15 -3.78 -30.05
N ASP A 215 -19.59 -2.59 -30.45
CA ASP A 215 -18.77 -1.38 -30.58
C ASP A 215 -18.92 -0.40 -29.41
N ASP A 216 -19.60 -0.80 -28.33
CA ASP A 216 -19.67 -0.04 -27.09
C ASP A 216 -18.32 -0.09 -26.34
N LEU A 217 -17.42 0.80 -26.75
CA LEU A 217 -16.09 0.97 -26.18
C LEU A 217 -16.11 1.29 -24.68
N GLU A 218 -17.17 1.92 -24.17
CA GLU A 218 -17.32 2.22 -22.75
C GLU A 218 -17.61 0.94 -21.94
N ALA A 219 -18.58 0.14 -22.38
CA ALA A 219 -18.87 -1.16 -21.78
C ALA A 219 -17.66 -2.11 -21.89
N TYR A 220 -16.98 -2.12 -23.04
CA TYR A 220 -15.79 -2.95 -23.26
C TYR A 220 -14.62 -2.50 -22.38
N ALA A 221 -14.39 -1.20 -22.21
CA ALA A 221 -13.37 -0.67 -21.30
C ALA A 221 -13.65 -1.01 -19.83
N LEU A 222 -14.90 -0.92 -19.39
CA LEU A 222 -15.29 -1.35 -18.03
C LEU A 222 -15.07 -2.86 -17.85
N ALA A 223 -15.56 -3.69 -18.77
CA ALA A 223 -15.47 -5.13 -18.67
C ALA A 223 -14.01 -5.63 -18.66
N THR A 224 -13.17 -5.11 -19.55
CA THR A 224 -11.73 -5.43 -19.57
C THR A 224 -10.98 -4.88 -18.34
N ALA A 225 -11.37 -3.72 -17.80
CA ALA A 225 -10.82 -3.23 -16.53
C ALA A 225 -11.15 -4.16 -15.35
N ILE A 226 -12.38 -4.67 -15.26
CA ILE A 226 -12.79 -5.68 -14.26
C ILE A 226 -11.96 -6.96 -14.44
N CYS A 227 -11.77 -7.44 -15.67
CA CYS A 227 -10.95 -8.63 -15.95
C CYS A 227 -9.49 -8.45 -15.48
N ALA A 228 -8.87 -7.28 -15.73
CA ALA A 228 -7.53 -6.97 -15.24
C ALA A 228 -7.47 -6.97 -13.70
N ALA A 229 -8.45 -6.34 -13.05
CA ALA A 229 -8.58 -6.33 -11.61
C ALA A 229 -8.75 -7.76 -11.05
N ILE A 230 -9.60 -8.60 -11.64
CA ILE A 230 -9.89 -9.97 -11.18
C ILE A 230 -8.71 -10.93 -11.33
N VAL A 231 -8.04 -10.94 -12.49
CA VAL A 231 -6.90 -11.82 -12.74
C VAL A 231 -5.74 -11.49 -11.80
N SER A 232 -5.50 -10.20 -11.53
CA SER A 232 -4.50 -9.76 -10.53
C SER A 232 -4.96 -9.97 -9.09
N GLN A 233 -6.23 -9.71 -8.77
CA GLN A 233 -6.79 -9.86 -7.43
C GLN A 233 -6.69 -11.30 -6.98
N PHE A 234 -7.08 -12.27 -7.78
CA PHE A 234 -7.17 -13.67 -7.34
C PHE A 234 -6.00 -14.55 -7.79
N SER A 235 -4.90 -13.96 -8.27
CA SER A 235 -3.70 -14.67 -8.77
C SER A 235 -4.06 -15.82 -9.72
N ILE A 236 -4.91 -15.55 -10.72
CA ILE A 236 -5.41 -16.59 -11.63
C ILE A 236 -4.27 -17.03 -12.56
N ASP A 237 -3.88 -18.32 -12.51
CA ASP A 237 -2.74 -18.84 -13.26
C ASP A 237 -2.89 -18.70 -14.79
N VAL A 238 -2.21 -17.70 -15.36
CA VAL A 238 -2.05 -17.51 -16.80
C VAL A 238 -0.75 -18.17 -17.26
N GLN A 239 -0.67 -19.51 -17.15
CA GLN A 239 0.42 -20.25 -17.80
C GLN A 239 0.25 -20.19 -19.33
N PRO A 240 1.28 -19.76 -20.08
CA PRO A 240 1.20 -19.70 -21.53
C PRO A 240 1.31 -21.11 -22.14
N GLY A 241 0.18 -21.67 -22.60
CA GLY A 241 0.19 -22.80 -23.55
C GLY A 241 -0.70 -24.01 -23.23
N SER A 242 -1.46 -24.03 -22.12
CA SER A 242 -2.43 -25.11 -21.87
C SER A 242 -3.87 -24.64 -22.10
N PRO A 243 -4.51 -24.98 -23.24
CA PRO A 243 -5.92 -24.69 -23.50
C PRO A 243 -6.80 -25.71 -22.77
N VAL A 244 -6.96 -25.55 -21.45
CA VAL A 244 -8.06 -26.17 -20.73
C VAL A 244 -9.37 -25.58 -21.27
N GLU A 245 -10.29 -26.44 -21.70
CA GLU A 245 -11.62 -26.08 -22.24
C GLU A 245 -11.60 -25.19 -23.50
N GLY A 246 -10.49 -25.16 -24.24
CA GLY A 246 -10.44 -24.57 -25.60
C GLY A 246 -10.41 -23.04 -25.66
N HIS A 247 -10.34 -22.34 -24.52
CA HIS A 247 -10.25 -20.89 -24.45
C HIS A 247 -8.82 -20.42 -24.14
N TYR A 248 -8.37 -19.33 -24.78
CA TYR A 248 -7.09 -18.71 -24.48
C TYR A 248 -7.16 -17.94 -23.15
N ARG A 249 -6.38 -18.33 -22.15
CA ARG A 249 -6.23 -17.53 -20.91
C ARG A 249 -5.49 -16.23 -21.22
N VAL A 250 -6.09 -15.10 -20.84
CA VAL A 250 -5.58 -13.75 -21.13
C VAL A 250 -4.92 -13.15 -19.89
N SER A 251 -3.79 -12.47 -20.06
CA SER A 251 -3.05 -11.86 -18.94
C SER A 251 -3.75 -10.61 -18.42
N SER A 252 -3.60 -10.31 -17.12
CA SER A 252 -4.11 -9.08 -16.50
C SER A 252 -3.54 -7.81 -17.15
N GLY A 253 -2.29 -7.85 -17.63
CA GLY A 253 -1.67 -6.76 -18.39
C GLY A 253 -2.24 -6.59 -19.81
N THR A 254 -2.67 -7.67 -20.46
CA THR A 254 -3.38 -7.61 -21.74
C THR A 254 -4.77 -6.97 -21.55
N PHE A 255 -5.50 -7.39 -20.52
CA PHE A 255 -6.78 -6.77 -20.15
C PHE A 255 -6.63 -5.29 -19.79
N GLU A 256 -5.58 -4.87 -19.06
CA GLU A 256 -5.33 -3.46 -18.78
C GLU A 256 -5.03 -2.66 -20.05
N SER A 257 -4.25 -3.24 -20.98
CA SER A 257 -3.89 -2.58 -22.23
C SER A 257 -5.11 -2.30 -23.09
N GLU A 258 -6.01 -3.29 -23.23
CA GLU A 258 -7.28 -3.14 -23.95
C GLU A 258 -8.24 -2.18 -23.23
N ALA A 259 -8.35 -2.25 -21.90
CA ALA A 259 -9.16 -1.33 -21.11
C ALA A 259 -8.72 0.13 -21.27
N LYS A 260 -7.40 0.38 -21.32
CA LYS A 260 -6.81 1.69 -21.56
C LYS A 260 -6.99 2.19 -22.99
N LYS A 261 -6.85 1.31 -23.97
CA LYS A 261 -7.11 1.62 -25.38
C LYS A 261 -8.57 2.05 -25.57
N ALA A 262 -9.51 1.22 -25.15
CA ALA A 262 -10.93 1.44 -25.37
C ALA A 262 -11.47 2.71 -24.68
N ARG A 263 -11.06 3.01 -23.44
CA ARG A 263 -11.47 4.26 -22.76
C ARG A 263 -10.89 5.53 -23.41
N ASN A 264 -9.75 5.43 -24.08
CA ASN A 264 -9.17 6.54 -24.82
C ASN A 264 -9.90 6.73 -26.16
N GLU A 265 -10.22 5.64 -26.85
CA GLU A 265 -11.03 5.64 -28.08
C GLU A 265 -12.48 6.13 -27.81
N SER A 266 -13.02 5.95 -26.60
CA SER A 266 -14.35 6.43 -26.19
C SER A 266 -14.36 7.87 -25.62
N ASP A 267 -13.24 8.59 -25.63
CA ASP A 267 -13.01 9.85 -24.90
C ASP A 267 -13.65 9.88 -23.50
N HIS A 268 -13.13 9.06 -22.59
CA HIS A 268 -13.62 8.98 -21.22
C HIS A 268 -13.45 10.27 -20.39
N MET A 269 -12.76 11.29 -20.93
CA MET A 269 -12.43 12.51 -20.20
C MET A 269 -13.55 13.55 -20.35
N GLU A 270 -14.10 13.68 -21.56
CA GLU A 270 -15.32 14.45 -21.79
C GLU A 270 -16.57 13.60 -21.46
N ASN A 271 -16.59 12.31 -21.85
CA ASN A 271 -17.71 11.41 -21.60
C ASN A 271 -17.67 10.79 -20.19
N VAL A 272 -18.05 11.59 -19.20
CA VAL A 272 -18.06 11.19 -17.78
C VAL A 272 -19.38 10.52 -17.38
N THR A 273 -19.31 9.22 -17.07
CA THR A 273 -20.46 8.38 -16.71
C THR A 273 -20.13 7.51 -15.50
N ILE A 274 -21.09 6.72 -15.00
CA ILE A 274 -20.84 5.67 -14.02
C ILE A 274 -19.88 4.59 -14.56
N TYR A 275 -19.99 4.22 -15.84
CA TYR A 275 -19.13 3.20 -16.43
C TYR A 275 -17.69 3.72 -16.60
N SER A 276 -17.51 4.96 -17.09
CA SER A 276 -16.18 5.55 -17.25
C SER A 276 -15.51 5.92 -15.92
N LEU A 277 -16.30 6.13 -14.85
CA LEU A 277 -15.88 6.17 -13.45
C LEU A 277 -15.39 4.79 -12.98
N LEU A 278 -16.22 3.75 -13.09
CA LEU A 278 -15.91 2.41 -12.60
C LEU A 278 -14.73 1.78 -13.33
N GLY A 279 -14.56 2.02 -14.64
CA GLY A 279 -13.39 1.59 -15.40
C GLY A 279 -12.08 2.19 -14.84
N SER A 280 -12.12 3.40 -14.28
CA SER A 280 -10.98 4.03 -13.62
C SER A 280 -10.72 3.44 -12.23
N PHE A 281 -11.79 3.11 -11.49
CA PHE A 281 -11.70 2.38 -10.23
C PHE A 281 -11.06 0.99 -10.39
N PHE A 282 -11.53 0.17 -11.33
CA PHE A 282 -10.96 -1.18 -11.53
C PHE A 282 -9.53 -1.14 -12.11
N LEU A 283 -9.18 -0.13 -12.93
CA LEU A 283 -7.80 0.10 -13.34
C LEU A 283 -6.90 0.57 -12.18
N HIS A 284 -7.45 1.30 -11.19
CA HIS A 284 -6.78 1.59 -9.92
C HIS A 284 -6.51 0.29 -9.14
N VAL A 285 -7.52 -0.56 -8.94
CA VAL A 285 -7.40 -1.87 -8.25
C VAL A 285 -6.32 -2.73 -8.90
N TYR A 286 -6.37 -2.92 -10.23
CA TYR A 286 -5.30 -3.63 -10.95
C TYR A 286 -3.92 -3.01 -10.70
N SER A 287 -3.81 -1.69 -10.77
CA SER A 287 -2.53 -0.98 -10.60
C SER A 287 -1.95 -1.09 -9.19
N ALA A 288 -2.80 -1.17 -8.16
CA ALA A 288 -2.40 -1.46 -6.78
C ALA A 288 -1.93 -2.92 -6.66
N ASN A 289 -2.70 -3.88 -7.21
CA ASN A 289 -2.37 -5.30 -7.14
C ASN A 289 -1.04 -5.67 -7.84
N VAL A 290 -0.63 -4.93 -8.88
CA VAL A 290 0.70 -5.08 -9.52
C VAL A 290 1.77 -4.11 -8.96
N GLY A 291 1.54 -3.51 -7.79
CA GLY A 291 2.51 -2.69 -7.06
C GLY A 291 2.84 -1.31 -7.67
N ARG A 292 2.13 -0.88 -8.72
CA ARG A 292 2.37 0.41 -9.40
C ARG A 292 1.65 1.55 -8.68
N MET A 293 1.99 1.76 -7.41
CA MET A 293 1.20 2.60 -6.50
C MET A 293 0.98 4.04 -6.99
N HIS A 294 1.96 4.69 -7.63
CA HIS A 294 1.74 6.03 -8.20
C HIS A 294 0.64 6.06 -9.28
N VAL A 295 0.49 5.00 -10.07
CA VAL A 295 -0.56 4.86 -11.09
C VAL A 295 -1.91 4.58 -10.43
N SER A 296 -1.90 3.74 -9.38
CA SER A 296 -3.07 3.52 -8.50
C SER A 296 -3.61 4.83 -7.92
N THR A 297 -2.76 5.69 -7.34
CA THR A 297 -3.18 6.98 -6.76
C THR A 297 -3.89 7.86 -7.77
N VAL A 298 -3.34 7.99 -8.98
CA VAL A 298 -3.88 8.87 -10.03
C VAL A 298 -5.23 8.36 -10.51
N LEU A 299 -5.37 7.05 -10.74
CA LEU A 299 -6.63 6.44 -11.20
C LEU A 299 -7.75 6.51 -10.15
N LEU A 300 -7.41 6.42 -8.86
CA LEU A 300 -8.37 6.60 -7.76
C LEU A 300 -8.85 8.07 -7.68
N GLY A 301 -7.92 9.02 -7.74
CA GLY A 301 -8.24 10.45 -7.79
C GLY A 301 -9.06 10.83 -9.02
N GLU A 302 -8.83 10.17 -10.16
CA GLU A 302 -9.64 10.32 -11.38
C GLU A 302 -11.06 9.78 -11.19
N ALA A 303 -11.23 8.56 -10.66
CA ALA A 303 -12.54 7.98 -10.36
C ALA A 303 -13.35 8.86 -9.38
N ILE A 304 -12.69 9.43 -8.37
CA ILE A 304 -13.28 10.36 -7.40
C ILE A 304 -13.59 11.72 -8.04
N THR A 305 -12.78 12.19 -8.99
CA THR A 305 -13.10 13.40 -9.78
C THR A 305 -14.34 13.17 -10.64
N LYS A 306 -14.45 12.02 -11.31
CA LYS A 306 -15.66 11.62 -12.04
C LYS A 306 -16.88 11.48 -11.13
N ALA A 307 -16.73 10.96 -9.91
CA ALA A 307 -17.81 10.91 -8.91
C ALA A 307 -18.31 12.31 -8.50
N HIS A 308 -17.40 13.30 -8.41
CA HIS A 308 -17.78 14.70 -8.19
C HIS A 308 -18.50 15.31 -9.41
N MET A 309 -18.08 14.98 -10.63
CA MET A 309 -18.72 15.43 -11.88
C MET A 309 -20.14 14.86 -12.06
N VAL A 310 -20.30 13.54 -11.90
CA VAL A 310 -21.61 12.85 -11.89
C VAL A 310 -22.51 13.37 -10.76
N GLY A 311 -21.91 13.74 -9.62
CA GLY A 311 -22.62 14.38 -8.51
C GLY A 311 -23.03 13.43 -7.39
N LEU A 312 -22.40 12.25 -7.25
CA LEU A 312 -22.72 11.23 -6.22
C LEU A 312 -22.68 11.75 -4.78
N HIS A 313 -21.97 12.85 -4.52
CA HIS A 313 -21.88 13.53 -3.23
C HIS A 313 -23.05 14.50 -2.93
N LYS A 314 -24.02 14.64 -3.84
CA LYS A 314 -25.13 15.61 -3.76
C LYS A 314 -26.46 14.88 -3.57
N THR A 315 -27.20 15.23 -2.52
CA THR A 315 -28.58 14.71 -2.29
C THR A 315 -29.52 14.90 -3.48
N LEU A 316 -29.37 15.99 -4.24
CA LEU A 316 -30.16 16.27 -5.44
C LEU A 316 -30.01 15.21 -6.55
N TYR A 317 -28.88 14.49 -6.63
CA TYR A 317 -28.65 13.44 -7.63
C TYR A 317 -29.66 12.28 -7.50
N TYR A 318 -30.04 11.97 -6.26
CA TYR A 318 -30.88 10.83 -5.91
C TYR A 318 -32.39 11.15 -5.97
N LYS A 319 -32.78 12.42 -6.12
CA LYS A 319 -34.16 12.90 -5.90
C LYS A 319 -35.21 12.28 -6.84
N SER A 320 -34.82 11.79 -8.01
CA SER A 320 -35.70 11.16 -9.01
C SER A 320 -35.34 9.71 -9.31
N MET A 321 -34.62 9.04 -8.40
CA MET A 321 -34.23 7.64 -8.52
C MET A 321 -35.21 6.72 -7.79
N THR A 322 -35.28 5.45 -8.21
CA THR A 322 -35.91 4.40 -7.40
C THR A 322 -35.05 4.06 -6.16
N PRO A 323 -35.57 3.35 -5.14
CA PRO A 323 -34.77 2.91 -4.00
C PRO A 323 -33.56 2.06 -4.40
N GLU A 324 -33.71 1.20 -5.40
CA GLU A 324 -32.69 0.27 -5.87
C GLU A 324 -31.56 1.02 -6.60
N GLN A 325 -31.92 1.98 -7.47
CA GLN A 325 -30.98 2.90 -8.12
C GLN A 325 -30.23 3.77 -7.08
N THR A 326 -30.95 4.22 -6.06
CA THR A 326 -30.40 5.02 -4.95
C THR A 326 -29.35 4.21 -4.18
N GLN A 327 -29.69 3.00 -3.75
CA GLN A 327 -28.75 2.12 -3.04
C GLN A 327 -27.57 1.68 -3.93
N HIS A 328 -27.76 1.49 -5.25
CA HIS A 328 -26.66 1.23 -6.19
C HIS A 328 -25.69 2.42 -6.29
N ALA A 329 -26.19 3.64 -6.47
CA ALA A 329 -25.34 4.84 -6.52
C ALA A 329 -24.65 5.13 -5.17
N LEU A 330 -25.32 4.84 -4.04
CA LEU A 330 -24.71 4.91 -2.70
C LEU A 330 -23.60 3.87 -2.53
N ARG A 331 -23.73 2.63 -3.05
CA ARG A 331 -22.65 1.63 -3.04
C ARG A 331 -21.40 2.14 -3.76
N ILE A 332 -21.55 2.82 -4.89
CA ILE A 332 -20.42 3.41 -5.64
C ILE A 332 -19.77 4.55 -4.84
N TYR A 333 -20.55 5.46 -4.27
CA TYR A 333 -20.03 6.54 -3.41
C TYR A 333 -19.25 5.98 -2.21
N TRP A 334 -19.82 5.01 -1.50
CA TRP A 334 -19.20 4.39 -0.34
C TRP A 334 -17.96 3.58 -0.70
N LEU A 335 -17.96 2.86 -1.82
CA LEU A 335 -16.79 2.12 -2.29
C LEU A 335 -15.60 3.07 -2.54
N LEU A 336 -15.83 4.19 -3.24
CA LEU A 336 -14.79 5.19 -3.45
C LEU A 336 -14.31 5.80 -2.11
N PHE A 337 -15.22 6.05 -1.17
CA PHE A 337 -14.90 6.59 0.15
C PHE A 337 -14.00 5.66 0.96
N ILE A 338 -14.36 4.38 1.10
CA ILE A 338 -13.57 3.40 1.88
C ILE A 338 -12.22 3.11 1.23
N THR A 339 -12.18 2.99 -0.10
CA THR A 339 -10.92 2.76 -0.84
C THR A 339 -10.00 3.98 -0.76
N GLU A 340 -10.52 5.21 -0.84
CA GLU A 340 -9.70 6.40 -0.63
C GLU A 340 -9.12 6.44 0.79
N ARG A 341 -9.93 6.19 1.84
CA ARG A 341 -9.40 6.20 3.22
C ARG A 341 -8.31 5.15 3.40
N ALA A 342 -8.52 3.92 2.94
CA ALA A 342 -7.50 2.87 3.03
C ALA A 342 -6.19 3.28 2.33
N HIS A 343 -6.29 3.70 1.06
CA HIS A 343 -5.14 4.07 0.23
C HIS A 343 -4.43 5.33 0.74
N SER A 344 -5.16 6.34 1.22
CA SER A 344 -4.60 7.55 1.81
C SER A 344 -3.75 7.28 3.04
N LEU A 345 -4.24 6.40 3.94
CA LEU A 345 -3.55 6.07 5.18
C LEU A 345 -2.34 5.15 4.95
N GLN A 346 -2.44 4.18 4.04
CA GLN A 346 -1.34 3.26 3.72
C GLN A 346 -0.20 3.92 2.92
N HIS A 347 -0.45 5.03 2.22
CA HIS A 347 0.52 5.61 1.27
C HIS A 347 0.85 7.11 1.49
N ASP A 348 0.44 7.71 2.61
CA ASP A 348 0.74 9.12 2.96
C ASP A 348 0.29 10.12 1.87
N VAL A 349 -0.94 9.91 1.34
CA VAL A 349 -1.55 10.77 0.29
C VAL A 349 -2.88 11.40 0.77
N PRO A 350 -3.15 12.68 0.48
CA PRO A 350 -4.34 13.37 1.00
C PRO A 350 -5.64 12.88 0.36
N THR A 351 -6.70 12.79 1.16
CA THR A 351 -8.07 12.48 0.71
C THR A 351 -8.68 13.64 -0.08
N MET A 352 -9.29 13.36 -1.23
CA MET A 352 -10.05 14.30 -2.05
C MET A 352 -11.56 14.21 -1.79
N LEU A 353 -12.10 13.00 -1.56
CA LEU A 353 -13.52 12.79 -1.31
C LEU A 353 -13.87 13.21 0.13
N LYS A 354 -14.93 14.02 0.27
CA LYS A 354 -15.47 14.41 1.57
C LYS A 354 -16.71 13.59 1.90
N ARG A 355 -16.86 13.24 3.18
CA ARG A 355 -18.09 12.65 3.70
C ARG A 355 -19.24 13.63 3.49
N ALA A 356 -20.31 13.19 2.84
CA ALA A 356 -21.55 13.93 2.68
C ALA A 356 -22.57 13.40 3.73
N PRO A 357 -22.77 14.10 4.86
CA PRO A 357 -23.57 13.59 5.98
C PRO A 357 -25.07 13.55 5.68
N ASP A 358 -25.52 14.32 4.69
CA ASP A 358 -26.94 14.45 4.31
C ASP A 358 -27.41 13.37 3.31
N LEU A 359 -26.52 12.47 2.87
CA LEU A 359 -26.90 11.33 2.03
C LEU A 359 -27.70 10.30 2.84
N ALA A 360 -28.62 9.61 2.17
CA ALA A 360 -29.36 8.51 2.76
C ALA A 360 -28.40 7.38 3.21
N PRO A 361 -28.74 6.63 4.27
CA PRO A 361 -27.95 5.48 4.71
C PRO A 361 -27.88 4.40 3.63
N LEU A 362 -26.77 3.66 3.65
CA LEU A 362 -26.64 2.44 2.88
C LEU A 362 -27.37 1.32 3.62
N GLU A 363 -28.39 0.72 2.99
CA GLU A 363 -29.30 -0.22 3.62
C GLU A 363 -29.29 -1.58 2.91
N ASN A 364 -29.37 -2.68 3.68
CA ASN A 364 -29.55 -4.01 3.12
C ASN A 364 -31.04 -4.27 2.85
N LEU A 365 -31.42 -4.26 1.56
CA LEU A 365 -32.79 -4.56 1.12
C LEU A 365 -33.13 -6.06 1.18
N ASN A 366 -32.16 -6.92 1.47
CA ASN A 366 -32.24 -8.39 1.46
C ASN A 366 -32.53 -8.99 0.07
N ASP A 367 -32.22 -8.21 -0.97
CA ASP A 367 -32.24 -8.57 -2.40
C ASP A 367 -30.93 -9.22 -2.88
N GLY A 368 -29.92 -9.31 -2.01
CA GLY A 368 -28.56 -9.77 -2.34
C GLY A 368 -27.66 -8.72 -2.99
N SER A 369 -28.15 -7.51 -3.25
CA SER A 369 -27.39 -6.47 -3.97
C SER A 369 -26.34 -5.76 -3.12
N VAL A 370 -26.45 -5.87 -1.78
CA VAL A 370 -25.42 -5.43 -0.82
C VAL A 370 -25.27 -6.46 0.30
N THR A 371 -24.04 -6.69 0.74
CA THR A 371 -23.75 -7.64 1.83
C THR A 371 -23.77 -6.91 3.18
N PRO A 372 -24.18 -7.57 4.28
CA PRO A 372 -24.05 -7.01 5.64
C PRO A 372 -22.60 -6.61 5.96
N ALA A 373 -21.62 -7.36 5.43
CA ALA A 373 -20.21 -7.05 5.53
C ALA A 373 -19.84 -5.72 4.87
N PHE A 374 -20.29 -5.43 3.65
CA PHE A 374 -19.99 -4.16 2.99
C PHE A 374 -20.58 -2.96 3.77
N VAL A 375 -21.79 -3.10 4.34
CA VAL A 375 -22.38 -2.08 5.23
C VAL A 375 -21.55 -1.90 6.50
N GLN A 376 -21.08 -2.99 7.13
CA GLN A 376 -20.19 -2.94 8.29
C GLN A 376 -18.83 -2.31 7.93
N LEU A 377 -18.26 -2.60 6.75
CA LEU A 377 -17.00 -1.99 6.27
C LEU A 377 -17.13 -0.46 6.11
N CYS A 378 -18.25 0.00 5.54
CA CYS A 378 -18.58 1.43 5.46
C CYS A 378 -18.67 2.08 6.85
N ARG A 379 -19.29 1.38 7.83
CA ARG A 379 -19.34 1.83 9.23
C ARG A 379 -17.95 1.92 9.87
N LEU A 380 -17.07 0.93 9.66
CA LEU A 380 -15.70 0.95 10.17
C LEU A 380 -14.92 2.16 9.65
N PHE A 381 -14.92 2.38 8.34
CA PHE A 381 -14.25 3.54 7.73
C PHE A 381 -14.88 4.88 8.11
N ASN A 382 -16.19 4.93 8.39
CA ASN A 382 -16.85 6.11 8.93
C ASN A 382 -16.42 6.44 10.39
N ILE A 383 -16.23 5.43 11.24
CA ILE A 383 -15.65 5.61 12.59
C ILE A 383 -14.23 6.17 12.46
N LEU A 384 -13.43 5.59 11.55
CA LEU A 384 -12.06 6.01 11.28
C LEU A 384 -11.99 7.48 10.80
N ASP A 385 -12.75 7.84 9.77
CA ASP A 385 -12.84 9.20 9.20
C ASP A 385 -13.19 10.25 10.27
N VAL A 386 -14.26 10.03 11.04
CA VAL A 386 -14.68 10.93 12.13
C VAL A 386 -13.60 11.06 13.22
N THR A 387 -12.82 10.01 13.47
CA THR A 387 -11.78 10.02 14.51
C THR A 387 -10.53 10.77 14.07
N ILE A 388 -10.07 10.58 12.82
CA ILE A 388 -8.88 11.26 12.30
C ILE A 388 -9.12 12.74 11.95
N THR A 389 -10.38 13.14 11.74
CA THR A 389 -10.77 14.54 11.53
C THR A 389 -11.24 15.25 12.80
N ALA A 390 -11.19 14.61 13.98
CA ALA A 390 -11.62 15.20 15.23
C ALA A 390 -10.72 16.37 15.66
N ASP A 391 -11.30 17.41 16.27
CA ASP A 391 -10.54 18.55 16.78
C ASP A 391 -9.45 18.11 17.77
N PRO A 392 -8.26 18.75 17.80
CA PRO A 392 -7.19 18.38 18.74
C PRO A 392 -7.59 18.40 20.22
N GLY A 393 -8.63 19.17 20.60
CA GLY A 393 -9.18 19.20 21.95
C GLY A 393 -10.11 18.02 22.30
N THR A 394 -10.65 17.32 21.30
CA THR A 394 -11.56 16.16 21.47
C THR A 394 -10.94 14.84 21.00
N ALA A 395 -9.84 14.88 20.25
CA ALA A 395 -9.17 13.72 19.65
C ALA A 395 -8.94 12.53 20.59
N ARG A 396 -8.54 12.74 21.86
CA ARG A 396 -8.39 11.62 22.82
C ARG A 396 -9.73 10.90 23.10
N ASN A 397 -10.81 11.66 23.24
CA ASN A 397 -12.13 11.09 23.52
C ASN A 397 -12.68 10.38 22.27
N ALA A 398 -12.43 10.93 21.08
CA ALA A 398 -12.73 10.27 19.81
C ALA A 398 -11.98 8.94 19.67
N LEU A 399 -10.68 8.92 19.99
CA LEU A 399 -9.84 7.71 19.99
C LEU A 399 -10.34 6.63 20.95
N THR A 400 -10.66 6.95 22.21
CA THR A 400 -11.26 5.99 23.16
C THR A 400 -12.60 5.45 22.67
N LEU A 401 -13.47 6.33 22.14
CA LEU A 401 -14.77 5.91 21.60
C LEU A 401 -14.60 4.98 20.39
N ALA A 402 -13.70 5.31 19.47
CA ALA A 402 -13.40 4.50 18.29
C ALA A 402 -12.77 3.15 18.66
N GLN A 403 -11.78 3.12 19.55
CA GLN A 403 -11.17 1.87 20.01
C GLN A 403 -12.19 0.94 20.69
N LYS A 404 -13.13 1.50 21.48
CA LYS A 404 -14.24 0.75 22.08
C LYS A 404 -15.26 0.25 21.06
N GLN A 405 -15.54 1.02 20.00
CA GLN A 405 -16.45 0.60 18.93
C GLN A 405 -15.82 -0.46 18.01
N LEU A 406 -14.52 -0.36 17.74
CA LEU A 406 -13.76 -1.31 16.92
C LEU A 406 -13.45 -2.63 17.65
N SER A 407 -13.48 -2.65 18.99
CA SER A 407 -13.31 -3.86 19.82
C SER A 407 -14.60 -4.64 20.05
N CYS A 408 -15.66 -4.40 19.27
CA CYS A 408 -16.90 -5.19 19.33
C CYS A 408 -16.96 -6.14 18.13
N ASP A 409 -16.81 -7.44 18.39
CA ASP A 409 -16.72 -8.48 17.36
C ASP A 409 -18.08 -9.15 17.04
N GLU A 410 -19.15 -8.85 17.80
CA GLU A 410 -20.49 -9.47 17.64
C GLU A 410 -21.02 -9.39 16.20
N ALA A 411 -20.94 -8.21 15.59
CA ALA A 411 -21.40 -7.95 14.22
C ALA A 411 -20.49 -8.54 13.13
N SER A 412 -19.33 -9.08 13.50
CA SER A 412 -18.35 -9.70 12.62
C SER A 412 -18.41 -11.23 12.70
N LEU A 413 -18.71 -11.76 13.90
CA LEU A 413 -18.96 -13.19 14.14
C LEU A 413 -20.30 -13.67 13.55
N SER A 414 -21.28 -12.78 13.41
CA SER A 414 -22.56 -13.07 12.73
C SER A 414 -22.47 -13.17 11.20
N LEU A 415 -21.29 -12.94 10.60
CA LEU A 415 -21.08 -13.08 9.16
C LEU A 415 -20.79 -14.55 8.82
N GLU A 416 -21.79 -15.23 8.26
CA GLU A 416 -21.68 -16.63 7.80
C GLU A 416 -20.53 -16.81 6.80
N ASN A 417 -20.45 -15.91 5.82
CA ASN A 417 -19.46 -15.94 4.76
C ASN A 417 -18.04 -15.65 5.28
N GLU A 418 -17.15 -16.63 5.15
CA GLU A 418 -15.79 -16.57 5.68
C GLU A 418 -14.91 -15.50 5.01
N LEU A 419 -15.01 -15.34 3.69
CA LEU A 419 -14.29 -14.30 2.94
C LEU A 419 -14.62 -12.91 3.49
N GLN A 420 -15.90 -12.63 3.73
CA GLN A 420 -16.37 -11.39 4.34
C GLN A 420 -15.89 -11.23 5.78
N ARG A 421 -16.00 -12.28 6.60
CA ARG A 421 -15.53 -12.30 8.00
C ARG A 421 -14.03 -12.03 8.11
N ALA A 422 -13.24 -12.53 7.16
CA ALA A 422 -11.80 -12.27 7.08
C ALA A 422 -11.48 -10.80 6.85
N ASP A 423 -12.11 -10.12 5.87
CA ASP A 423 -11.82 -8.70 5.63
C ASP A 423 -12.27 -7.81 6.80
N ILE A 424 -13.46 -8.05 7.34
CA ILE A 424 -14.01 -7.24 8.44
C ILE A 424 -13.14 -7.37 9.69
N THR A 425 -12.83 -8.59 10.13
CA THR A 425 -12.02 -8.79 11.35
C THR A 425 -10.60 -8.27 11.20
N MET A 426 -9.94 -8.48 10.06
CA MET A 426 -8.58 -7.96 9.82
C MET A 426 -8.57 -6.43 9.65
N THR A 427 -9.58 -5.86 9.01
CA THR A 427 -9.73 -4.40 8.90
C THR A 427 -9.98 -3.76 10.27
N GLN A 428 -10.80 -4.36 11.14
CA GLN A 428 -10.97 -3.91 12.53
C GLN A 428 -9.63 -3.86 13.26
N GLN A 429 -8.87 -4.97 13.27
CA GLN A 429 -7.60 -5.02 14.01
C GLN A 429 -6.54 -4.08 13.42
N TRP A 430 -6.48 -3.94 12.09
CA TRP A 430 -5.63 -2.95 11.41
C TRP A 430 -5.99 -1.52 11.81
N MET A 431 -7.28 -1.14 11.79
CA MET A 431 -7.72 0.20 12.22
C MET A 431 -7.39 0.47 13.69
N ARG A 432 -7.46 -0.54 14.56
CA ARG A 432 -7.07 -0.42 15.97
C ARG A 432 -5.58 -0.15 16.14
N ILE A 433 -4.70 -0.81 15.37
CA ILE A 433 -3.26 -0.49 15.32
C ILE A 433 -3.04 0.92 14.79
N PHE A 434 -3.67 1.29 13.67
CA PHE A 434 -3.52 2.61 13.07
C PHE A 434 -3.93 3.74 14.04
N LEU A 435 -5.07 3.59 14.73
CA LEU A 435 -5.53 4.58 15.70
C LEU A 435 -4.64 4.62 16.96
N TRP A 436 -4.04 3.51 17.35
CA TRP A 436 -3.02 3.47 18.41
C TRP A 436 -1.74 4.21 17.98
N GLN A 437 -1.26 4.01 16.75
CA GLN A 437 -0.12 4.77 16.19
C GLN A 437 -0.43 6.27 16.13
N HIS A 438 -1.67 6.64 15.75
CA HIS A 438 -2.12 8.03 15.75
C HIS A 438 -2.14 8.62 17.16
N ALA A 439 -2.59 7.84 18.16
CA ALA A 439 -2.63 8.25 19.57
C ALA A 439 -1.26 8.68 20.11
N LEU A 440 -0.15 8.05 19.67
CA LEU A 440 1.23 8.41 20.04
C LEU A 440 1.55 9.90 19.79
N ASN A 441 0.89 10.53 18.81
CA ASN A 441 1.15 11.92 18.40
C ASN A 441 0.24 12.94 19.09
N VAL A 442 -0.93 12.50 19.61
CA VAL A 442 -1.97 13.40 20.15
C VAL A 442 -2.23 13.19 21.64
N THR A 443 -1.68 12.16 22.27
CA THR A 443 -1.93 11.88 23.69
C THR A 443 -0.74 11.24 24.42
N LYS A 444 -0.78 11.29 25.75
CA LYS A 444 0.21 10.58 26.58
C LYS A 444 -0.18 9.11 26.68
N MET A 445 0.75 8.24 26.29
CA MET A 445 0.69 6.80 26.53
C MET A 445 0.86 6.49 28.02
N SER A 446 0.24 5.41 28.46
CA SER A 446 0.26 4.94 29.85
C SER A 446 1.09 3.67 29.97
N SER A 447 1.84 3.54 31.07
CA SER A 447 2.34 2.25 31.56
C SER A 447 1.40 1.61 32.60
N GLU A 448 0.35 2.34 33.03
CA GLU A 448 -0.65 1.87 33.98
C GLU A 448 -1.92 1.38 33.24
N HIS A 449 -2.44 0.22 33.66
CA HIS A 449 -3.52 -0.54 33.01
C HIS A 449 -4.91 0.14 32.94
N GLN A 450 -5.05 1.42 33.33
CA GLN A 450 -6.35 2.09 33.42
C GLN A 450 -7.02 2.38 32.06
N ASN A 451 -6.24 2.46 30.97
CA ASN A 451 -6.74 2.62 29.60
C ASN A 451 -5.87 1.75 28.67
N GLU A 452 -6.32 0.53 28.37
CA GLU A 452 -5.53 -0.43 27.57
C GLU A 452 -5.21 0.11 26.17
N GLU A 453 -6.11 0.89 25.57
CA GLU A 453 -5.98 1.43 24.22
C GLU A 453 -4.89 2.51 24.08
N PHE A 454 -4.34 2.99 25.20
CA PHE A 454 -3.16 3.85 25.25
C PHE A 454 -1.97 3.20 25.97
N SER A 455 -1.96 1.87 26.11
CA SER A 455 -0.82 1.10 26.60
C SER A 455 0.21 0.84 25.50
N PHE A 456 1.48 0.70 25.87
CA PHE A 456 2.49 0.14 24.96
C PHE A 456 2.29 -1.36 24.70
N SER A 457 1.63 -2.11 25.59
CA SER A 457 1.30 -3.53 25.36
C SER A 457 0.17 -3.77 24.33
N PHE A 458 -0.48 -2.70 23.86
CA PHE A 458 -1.66 -2.81 22.99
C PHE A 458 -1.40 -3.52 21.64
N PRO A 459 -0.28 -3.30 20.91
CA PRO A 459 -0.01 -4.04 19.68
C PRO A 459 0.18 -5.55 19.89
N ALA A 460 0.65 -5.99 21.06
CA ALA A 460 0.71 -7.41 21.39
C ALA A 460 -0.70 -7.99 21.59
N LYS A 461 -1.60 -7.26 22.27
CA LYS A 461 -3.01 -7.67 22.41
C LYS A 461 -3.72 -7.77 21.06
N VAL A 462 -3.49 -6.82 20.15
CA VAL A 462 -4.07 -6.86 18.80
C VAL A 462 -3.44 -7.97 17.95
N ALA A 463 -2.13 -8.19 18.01
CA ALA A 463 -1.46 -9.31 17.34
C ALA A 463 -2.01 -10.68 17.80
N GLN A 464 -2.31 -10.83 19.09
CA GLN A 464 -2.96 -12.02 19.64
C GLN A 464 -4.38 -12.21 19.07
N THR A 465 -5.19 -11.15 19.00
CA THR A 465 -6.52 -11.20 18.35
C THR A 465 -6.41 -11.53 16.86
N VAL A 466 -5.44 -10.97 16.14
CA VAL A 466 -5.20 -11.27 14.72
C VAL A 466 -4.87 -12.75 14.51
N LEU A 467 -3.93 -13.31 15.27
CA LEU A 467 -3.57 -14.73 15.17
C LEU A 467 -4.72 -15.66 15.56
N SER A 468 -5.49 -15.33 16.61
CA SER A 468 -6.70 -16.06 16.99
C SER A 468 -7.74 -16.05 15.86
N ASN A 469 -7.96 -14.91 15.21
CA ASN A 469 -8.89 -14.81 14.09
C ASN A 469 -8.38 -15.61 12.88
N LEU A 470 -7.10 -15.48 12.51
CA LEU A 470 -6.47 -16.24 11.42
C LEU A 470 -6.57 -17.77 11.64
N SER A 471 -6.50 -18.27 12.88
CA SER A 471 -6.68 -19.70 13.18
C SER A 471 -8.10 -20.24 12.95
N SER A 472 -9.08 -19.36 12.70
CA SER A 472 -10.49 -19.69 12.40
C SER A 472 -10.93 -19.37 10.97
N LEU A 473 -9.96 -19.11 10.08
CA LEU A 473 -10.19 -18.68 8.70
C LEU A 473 -9.33 -19.49 7.73
N SER A 474 -9.92 -19.99 6.64
CA SER A 474 -9.18 -20.64 5.57
C SER A 474 -8.17 -19.71 4.90
N ARG A 475 -7.04 -20.28 4.46
CA ARG A 475 -6.00 -19.55 3.71
C ARG A 475 -6.57 -18.92 2.44
N GLN A 476 -7.51 -19.58 1.77
CA GLN A 476 -8.19 -19.10 0.58
C GLN A 476 -8.99 -17.82 0.86
N SER A 477 -9.75 -17.77 1.96
CA SER A 477 -10.50 -16.57 2.37
C SER A 477 -9.61 -15.43 2.85
N ILE A 478 -8.48 -15.73 3.49
CA ILE A 478 -7.48 -14.72 3.88
C ILE A 478 -6.77 -14.15 2.64
N GLU A 479 -6.22 -15.02 1.79
CA GLU A 479 -5.39 -14.61 0.65
C GLU A 479 -6.23 -13.96 -0.45
N ALA A 480 -7.52 -14.29 -0.63
CA ALA A 480 -8.37 -13.73 -1.69
C ALA A 480 -8.50 -12.19 -1.67
N HIS A 481 -8.24 -11.54 -0.53
CA HIS A 481 -8.20 -10.08 -0.40
C HIS A 481 -6.94 -9.42 -0.95
N GLY A 482 -5.95 -10.21 -1.37
CA GLY A 482 -4.79 -9.72 -2.14
C GLY A 482 -3.78 -8.91 -1.31
N PRO A 483 -2.92 -8.12 -1.96
CA PRO A 483 -1.85 -7.35 -1.30
C PRO A 483 -2.36 -6.38 -0.23
N GLY A 484 -3.61 -5.93 -0.31
CA GLY A 484 -4.22 -5.12 0.75
C GLY A 484 -4.32 -5.85 2.10
N MET A 485 -4.46 -7.18 2.10
CA MET A 485 -4.44 -8.00 3.32
C MET A 485 -3.01 -8.24 3.84
N GLU A 486 -2.04 -8.46 2.95
CA GLU A 486 -0.62 -8.53 3.31
C GLU A 486 -0.19 -7.25 4.05
N SER A 487 -0.54 -6.08 3.51
CA SER A 487 -0.26 -4.78 4.15
C SER A 487 -0.93 -4.64 5.52
N LYS A 488 -2.22 -5.03 5.66
CA LYS A 488 -2.93 -5.00 6.96
C LYS A 488 -2.22 -5.86 8.02
N LEU A 489 -1.77 -7.06 7.65
CA LEU A 489 -1.06 -7.98 8.53
C LEU A 489 0.37 -7.52 8.84
N PHE A 490 1.06 -6.94 7.85
CA PHE A 490 2.38 -6.35 8.03
C PHE A 490 2.34 -5.16 8.99
N ASP A 491 1.37 -4.25 8.88
CA ASP A 491 1.25 -3.10 9.79
C ASP A 491 1.11 -3.53 11.27
N VAL A 492 0.37 -4.62 11.54
CA VAL A 492 0.25 -5.23 12.88
C VAL A 492 1.60 -5.80 13.34
N ALA A 493 2.25 -6.62 12.52
CA ALA A 493 3.54 -7.25 12.84
C ALA A 493 4.65 -6.20 13.05
N ASN A 494 4.75 -5.23 12.15
CA ASN A 494 5.70 -4.14 12.18
C ASN A 494 5.55 -3.29 13.46
N SER A 495 4.30 -2.97 13.85
CA SER A 495 3.99 -2.21 15.06
C SER A 495 4.34 -2.97 16.35
N LEU A 496 4.11 -4.29 16.38
CA LEU A 496 4.54 -5.14 17.47
C LEU A 496 6.08 -5.12 17.60
N ALA A 497 6.79 -5.30 16.48
CA ALA A 497 8.25 -5.27 16.48
C ALA A 497 8.84 -3.91 16.89
N ASP A 498 8.25 -2.78 16.44
CA ASP A 498 8.65 -1.43 16.91
C ASP A 498 8.49 -1.29 18.44
N VAL A 499 7.38 -1.76 18.99
CA VAL A 499 7.16 -1.78 20.46
C VAL A 499 8.18 -2.66 21.16
N MET A 500 8.46 -3.86 20.66
CA MET A 500 9.44 -4.79 21.25
C MET A 500 10.86 -4.20 21.26
N MET A 501 11.21 -3.36 20.29
CA MET A 501 12.48 -2.64 20.25
C MET A 501 12.53 -1.45 21.22
N ILE A 502 11.42 -0.75 21.42
CA ILE A 502 11.32 0.43 22.31
C ILE A 502 11.16 0.02 23.79
N MET A 503 10.54 -1.13 24.07
CA MET A 503 10.21 -1.61 25.42
C MET A 503 10.75 -3.03 25.69
N PRO A 504 12.09 -3.24 25.80
CA PRO A 504 12.68 -4.58 25.92
C PRO A 504 12.20 -5.41 27.13
N SER A 505 11.66 -4.79 28.18
CA SER A 505 11.10 -5.49 29.34
C SER A 505 9.92 -6.39 28.97
N MET A 506 9.05 -5.95 28.06
CA MET A 506 7.87 -6.73 27.64
C MET A 506 8.24 -7.98 26.84
N ASN A 507 9.46 -8.02 26.26
CA ASN A 507 9.97 -9.20 25.53
C ASN A 507 10.22 -10.42 26.44
N HIS A 508 10.01 -10.27 27.75
CA HIS A 508 10.15 -11.32 28.77
C HIS A 508 8.86 -11.54 29.60
N GLU A 509 7.77 -10.80 29.32
CA GLU A 509 6.47 -10.97 29.97
C GLU A 509 5.75 -12.22 29.44
N SER A 510 6.20 -13.39 29.92
CA SER A 510 5.73 -14.73 29.51
C SER A 510 5.31 -15.57 30.73
N HIS A 511 4.30 -15.08 31.46
CA HIS A 511 3.68 -15.83 32.56
C HIS A 511 2.80 -16.96 32.01
N PHE A 512 3.42 -18.11 31.72
CA PHE A 512 2.82 -19.38 31.25
C PHE A 512 2.08 -19.35 29.89
N GLY A 513 1.72 -18.19 29.34
CA GLY A 513 1.06 -18.01 28.04
C GLY A 513 1.99 -17.60 26.88
N ILE A 514 1.38 -17.40 25.71
CA ILE A 514 2.01 -16.92 24.46
C ILE A 514 2.52 -15.48 24.66
N GLY A 515 3.81 -15.23 24.43
CA GLY A 515 4.43 -13.91 24.64
C GLY A 515 4.65 -13.11 23.34
N PRO A 516 5.07 -11.82 23.42
CA PRO A 516 5.34 -10.98 22.25
C PRO A 516 6.29 -11.60 21.21
N ARG A 517 7.28 -12.38 21.67
CA ARG A 517 8.21 -13.14 20.81
C ARG A 517 7.48 -14.16 19.92
N ASP A 518 6.56 -14.93 20.50
CA ASP A 518 5.82 -15.97 19.79
C ASP A 518 4.82 -15.35 18.80
N LEU A 519 4.19 -14.23 19.20
CA LEU A 519 3.28 -13.45 18.34
C LEU A 519 4.01 -12.91 17.10
N ILE A 520 5.20 -12.30 17.24
CA ILE A 520 5.93 -11.76 16.08
C ILE A 520 6.48 -12.86 15.17
N HIS A 521 6.93 -13.99 15.72
CA HIS A 521 7.33 -15.15 14.92
C HIS A 521 6.15 -15.73 14.12
N SER A 522 4.99 -15.91 14.76
CA SER A 522 3.80 -16.46 14.10
C SER A 522 3.29 -15.53 12.99
N LEU A 523 3.25 -14.21 13.23
CA LEU A 523 2.90 -13.22 12.19
C LEU A 523 3.92 -13.20 11.04
N SER A 524 5.21 -13.31 11.35
CA SER A 524 6.26 -13.39 10.32
C SER A 524 6.15 -14.67 9.47
N GLN A 525 5.75 -15.80 10.06
CA GLN A 525 5.49 -17.05 9.34
C GLN A 525 4.24 -16.95 8.44
N VAL A 526 3.16 -16.31 8.91
CA VAL A 526 1.96 -16.04 8.09
C VAL A 526 2.32 -15.17 6.88
N LEU A 527 3.06 -14.08 7.09
CA LEU A 527 3.50 -13.17 6.01
C LEU A 527 4.50 -13.82 5.05
N ALA A 528 5.38 -14.71 5.53
CA ALA A 528 6.25 -15.51 4.67
C ALA A 528 5.49 -16.52 3.80
N GLY A 529 4.36 -17.03 4.28
CA GLY A 529 3.49 -17.92 3.51
C GLY A 529 2.56 -17.19 2.52
N PHE A 530 2.07 -16.00 2.87
CA PHE A 530 1.02 -15.28 2.13
C PHE A 530 1.38 -15.12 0.64
N ARG A 531 0.64 -15.81 -0.24
CA ARG A 531 0.83 -15.80 -1.71
C ARG A 531 2.28 -16.08 -2.19
N GLY A 532 3.07 -16.82 -1.42
CA GLY A 532 4.48 -17.12 -1.73
C GLY A 532 5.49 -16.14 -1.14
N GLY A 533 5.04 -15.13 -0.40
CA GLY A 533 5.87 -14.26 0.44
C GLY A 533 6.52 -13.09 -0.30
N ASN A 534 6.14 -11.86 0.08
CA ASN A 534 6.74 -10.63 -0.46
C ASN A 534 8.14 -10.37 0.15
N PRO A 535 9.24 -10.41 -0.64
CA PRO A 535 10.60 -10.31 -0.10
C PRO A 535 10.91 -8.97 0.59
N ALA A 536 10.24 -7.88 0.21
CA ALA A 536 10.44 -6.57 0.85
C ALA A 536 9.79 -6.51 2.24
N VAL A 537 8.56 -7.03 2.36
CA VAL A 537 7.83 -7.17 3.63
C VAL A 537 8.59 -8.08 4.60
N ILE A 538 9.04 -9.24 4.11
CA ILE A 538 9.80 -10.23 4.88
C ILE A 538 11.15 -9.65 5.33
N GLY A 539 11.89 -8.98 4.45
CA GLY A 539 13.19 -8.39 4.77
C GLY A 539 13.13 -7.34 5.90
N ILE A 540 12.10 -6.49 5.92
CA ILE A 540 11.91 -5.49 6.99
C ILE A 540 11.64 -6.16 8.35
N LEU A 541 10.85 -7.24 8.37
CA LEU A 541 10.61 -8.00 9.60
C LEU A 541 11.86 -8.77 10.05
N GLN A 542 12.65 -9.31 9.12
CA GLN A 542 13.91 -9.99 9.42
C GLN A 542 14.94 -9.04 10.05
N GLU A 543 15.16 -7.84 9.49
CA GLU A 543 16.06 -6.82 10.07
C GLU A 543 15.66 -6.45 11.51
N LYS A 544 14.35 -6.38 11.80
CA LYS A 544 13.84 -6.13 13.15
C LYS A 544 14.00 -7.34 14.08
N LEU A 545 13.73 -8.55 13.61
CA LEU A 545 13.95 -9.78 14.39
C LEU A 545 15.43 -9.97 14.72
N ASP A 546 16.34 -9.68 13.79
CA ASP A 546 17.79 -9.67 14.01
C ASP A 546 18.19 -8.64 15.08
N THR A 547 17.64 -7.42 15.00
CA THR A 547 17.86 -6.37 16.00
C THR A 547 17.33 -6.75 17.39
N LEU A 548 16.30 -7.61 17.47
CA LEU A 548 15.75 -8.17 18.72
C LEU A 548 16.48 -9.44 19.22
N GLY A 549 17.46 -9.96 18.47
CA GLY A 549 18.13 -11.23 18.78
C GLY A 549 17.23 -12.46 18.60
N LEU A 550 16.29 -12.40 17.66
CA LEU A 550 15.28 -13.42 17.34
C LEU A 550 15.52 -14.07 15.95
N SER A 551 16.71 -13.91 15.36
CA SER A 551 17.10 -14.45 14.04
C SER A 551 16.94 -15.97 13.89
N HIS A 552 16.89 -16.70 15.00
CA HIS A 552 16.80 -18.16 15.05
C HIS A 552 15.58 -18.50 15.91
N GLY A 553 14.67 -19.32 15.38
CA GLY A 553 13.26 -19.32 15.75
C GLY A 553 12.92 -19.64 17.21
N SER A 554 11.78 -19.12 17.69
CA SER A 554 11.20 -19.49 18.99
C SER A 554 11.01 -21.02 19.10
N PRO A 555 11.27 -21.64 20.27
CA PRO A 555 10.94 -23.04 20.50
C PRO A 555 9.45 -23.28 20.25
N GLN A 556 9.14 -24.23 19.35
CA GLN A 556 7.80 -24.46 18.83
C GLN A 556 6.78 -24.73 19.94
N LYS A 557 5.72 -23.92 19.98
CA LYS A 557 4.56 -24.07 20.87
C LYS A 557 3.20 -23.80 20.20
N LEU A 558 3.18 -23.71 18.86
CA LEU A 558 1.97 -23.32 18.11
C LEU A 558 1.80 -24.09 16.78
N LEU A 559 2.30 -25.33 16.68
CA LEU A 559 2.16 -26.17 15.48
C LEU A 559 1.61 -27.59 15.73
N GLU A 560 1.39 -27.99 16.98
CA GLU A 560 0.60 -29.17 17.33
C GLU A 560 -0.78 -28.72 17.83
N LEU A 561 -1.76 -28.64 16.92
CA LEU A 561 -3.22 -28.77 17.17
C LEU A 561 -4.11 -28.60 15.91
N SER A 562 -3.61 -28.89 14.70
CA SER A 562 -4.42 -28.87 13.45
C SER A 562 -3.96 -29.86 12.36
N SER A 563 -3.95 -31.16 12.65
CA SER A 563 -4.13 -32.22 11.64
C SER A 563 -4.60 -33.53 12.28
N PRO A 564 -5.72 -34.13 11.85
CA PRO A 564 -6.13 -35.49 12.22
C PRO A 564 -5.90 -36.52 11.08
N GLU A 565 -5.00 -36.23 10.13
CA GLU A 565 -4.60 -37.11 9.03
C GLU A 565 -3.05 -37.15 8.91
N GLU A 566 -2.53 -38.24 8.31
CA GLU A 566 -1.09 -38.56 8.08
C GLU A 566 -0.25 -39.15 9.24
N GLU A 567 -0.84 -39.92 10.17
CA GLU A 567 -0.09 -40.92 10.99
C GLU A 567 -0.58 -42.37 10.75
N ARG A 568 -0.37 -42.92 9.54
CA ARG A 568 -0.63 -44.35 9.27
C ARG A 568 0.17 -44.97 8.11
N GLU A 569 1.47 -44.70 7.93
CA GLU A 569 2.25 -45.49 6.96
C GLU A 569 3.78 -45.61 7.17
N GLU A 570 4.30 -45.68 8.40
CA GLU A 570 5.77 -45.85 8.60
C GLU A 570 6.22 -46.80 9.75
N TRP A 571 5.43 -47.81 10.11
CA TRP A 571 5.81 -48.80 11.16
C TRP A 571 5.88 -50.27 10.66
N HIS A 572 6.13 -50.47 9.37
CA HIS A 572 6.23 -51.80 8.74
C HIS A 572 7.50 -52.05 7.90
N ASP A 573 8.66 -51.50 8.29
CA ASP A 573 9.91 -52.25 8.08
C ASP A 573 11.09 -51.85 9.01
N ARG A 574 11.45 -52.75 9.93
CA ARG A 574 12.79 -52.89 10.55
C ARG A 574 12.85 -54.11 11.45
N THR A 575 13.65 -55.10 11.05
CA THR A 575 13.82 -56.37 11.75
C THR A 575 15.07 -56.39 12.65
N VAL A 576 15.08 -57.31 13.63
CA VAL A 576 16.23 -57.73 14.48
C VAL A 576 16.87 -56.62 15.36
N SER A 577 16.71 -56.60 16.68
CA SER A 577 17.52 -57.42 17.62
C SER A 577 17.10 -57.19 19.07
N THR A 578 16.97 -58.26 19.88
CA THR A 578 16.89 -58.17 21.35
C THR A 578 18.28 -58.08 22.00
N PRO A 579 18.37 -57.53 23.22
CA PRO A 579 18.65 -58.43 24.34
C PRO A 579 17.73 -58.20 25.56
N SER A 580 17.70 -59.17 26.47
CA SER A 580 16.72 -59.28 27.57
C SER A 580 17.33 -59.16 28.97
N SER A 581 16.66 -58.46 29.91
CA SER A 581 16.91 -58.64 31.35
C SER A 581 15.78 -58.11 32.25
N PHE A 582 14.90 -59.02 32.72
CA PHE A 582 14.16 -59.06 34.03
C PHE A 582 13.41 -57.81 34.60
N PRO A 583 12.47 -58.00 35.55
CA PRO A 583 11.63 -59.16 35.87
C PRO A 583 10.12 -58.86 35.78
N LYS A 584 9.26 -59.88 35.94
CA LYS A 584 7.81 -59.72 36.04
C LYS A 584 7.39 -59.24 37.44
N PHE A 585 6.28 -58.49 37.53
CA PHE A 585 5.45 -58.43 38.73
C PHE A 585 3.97 -58.66 38.37
N THR A 586 3.14 -58.92 39.38
CA THR A 586 1.91 -59.71 39.23
C THR A 586 0.61 -58.90 39.06
N ASP A 587 -0.19 -59.37 38.10
CA ASP A 587 -1.65 -59.36 38.01
C ASP A 587 -2.45 -58.86 39.23
N ARG A 588 -3.36 -57.88 38.98
CA ARG A 588 -4.54 -57.56 39.79
C ARG A 588 -5.52 -56.63 39.04
N SER A 589 -6.68 -57.15 38.68
CA SER A 589 -7.96 -56.43 38.56
C SER A 589 -8.59 -56.24 39.97
N PRO A 590 -9.75 -55.56 40.19
CA PRO A 590 -10.74 -54.94 39.29
C PRO A 590 -10.71 -53.38 39.38
N GLU A 591 -11.70 -52.54 39.04
CA GLU A 591 -13.15 -52.70 38.75
C GLU A 591 -13.71 -51.52 37.90
N SER A 592 -15.00 -51.56 37.54
CA SER A 592 -15.72 -50.52 36.77
C SER A 592 -16.95 -49.96 37.52
N PRO A 593 -17.16 -48.63 37.59
CA PRO A 593 -18.23 -48.02 38.39
C PRO A 593 -19.62 -48.04 37.73
N ASN A 594 -20.66 -48.23 38.54
CA ASN A 594 -22.08 -48.16 38.13
C ASN A 594 -22.69 -46.76 38.33
N PHE A 595 -23.64 -46.38 37.47
CA PHE A 595 -24.50 -45.19 37.65
C PHE A 595 -25.81 -45.54 38.38
N PRO A 596 -26.27 -44.72 39.34
CA PRO A 596 -27.61 -44.80 39.93
C PRO A 596 -28.59 -43.78 39.32
N THR A 597 -29.87 -44.15 39.19
CA THR A 597 -30.96 -43.28 38.68
C THR A 597 -32.28 -43.54 39.42
N SER A 598 -33.14 -42.52 39.50
CA SER A 598 -34.60 -42.54 39.80
C SER A 598 -35.08 -42.43 41.27
N LEU A 599 -36.39 -42.10 41.41
CA LEU A 599 -37.22 -41.65 42.56
C LEU A 599 -37.33 -40.11 42.64
N SER A 600 -38.44 -39.42 42.28
CA SER A 600 -39.89 -39.72 42.22
C SER A 600 -40.55 -39.82 43.62
N MET A 601 -41.66 -39.15 43.97
CA MET A 601 -42.56 -38.22 43.23
C MET A 601 -43.31 -37.27 44.22
N ASP A 602 -44.17 -36.37 43.69
CA ASP A 602 -45.24 -35.59 44.38
C ASP A 602 -44.84 -34.49 45.40
N GLY A 603 -45.57 -33.36 45.53
CA GLY A 603 -46.70 -32.86 44.73
C GLY A 603 -47.44 -31.64 45.35
N ASN A 604 -48.46 -31.15 44.61
CA ASN A 604 -49.53 -30.19 44.96
C ASN A 604 -49.30 -28.66 45.06
N TYR A 605 -50.20 -27.95 44.36
CA TYR A 605 -50.62 -26.53 44.38
C TYR A 605 -49.58 -25.43 44.09
#